data_AF-A0A2T0FIV3-F1
#
_entry.id   AF-A0A2T0FIV3-F1
#
_cell.length_a   1.000
_cell.length_b   1.000
_cell.length_c   1.000
_cell.angle_alpha   90.00
_cell.angle_beta   90.00
_cell.angle_gamma   90.00
#
_symmetry.space_group_name_H-M   'P 1'
#
loop_
_entity.id
_entity.type
_entity.pdbx_description
1 polymer ?
#
loop_
_entity_poly.entity_id
_entity_poly.type
_entity_poly.pdbx_seq_one_letter_code
_entity_poly.pdbx_strand_id
1 'polypeptide(L)'
;MAIQSLPSGAGASKIRKRIRDLQRLLRKPGLSATKKVETERALASFEQDLEKVKTRNVEKKNAQKYHMVRFFDKKKAIRRLKHDGQEALADWYYVTTFPISEKYSALYAEGAAGHGHAYYQAILARIESGELEKSPEAVAKILNKIKPKKAS
;
A
#
# COMPACT_ATOMS: atom_id res chain seq x y z
N MET A 1 18.52 22.67 -25.42
CA MET A 1 18.20 21.24 -25.21
C MET A 1 16.76 21.18 -24.74
N ALA A 2 15.88 20.53 -25.49
CA ALA A 2 14.52 20.28 -25.05
C ALA A 2 14.55 19.33 -23.85
N ILE A 3 13.84 19.68 -22.77
CA ILE A 3 13.67 18.80 -21.62
C ILE A 3 12.77 17.65 -22.08
N GLN A 4 13.37 16.50 -22.41
CA GLN A 4 12.64 15.30 -22.81
C GLN A 4 11.85 14.75 -21.62
N SER A 5 10.53 14.59 -21.79
CA SER A 5 9.68 13.81 -20.90
C SER A 5 10.08 12.33 -20.96
N LEU A 6 10.19 11.67 -19.79
CA LEU A 6 10.42 10.23 -19.75
C LEU A 6 9.11 9.48 -20.06
N PRO A 7 9.17 8.32 -20.74
CA PRO A 7 8.00 7.47 -20.93
C PRO A 7 7.47 6.96 -19.59
N SER A 8 6.15 6.86 -19.46
CA SER A 8 5.47 6.36 -18.26
C SER A 8 5.91 4.93 -17.96
N GLY A 9 6.76 4.77 -16.94
CA GLY A 9 7.35 3.48 -16.56
C GLY A 9 8.89 3.43 -16.58
N ALA A 10 9.57 4.56 -16.78
CA ALA A 10 11.02 4.63 -16.62
C ALA A 10 11.47 4.15 -15.22
N GLY A 11 12.41 3.21 -15.16
CA GLY A 11 12.91 2.68 -13.89
C GLY A 11 13.60 3.75 -13.02
N ALA A 12 13.59 3.55 -11.70
CA ALA A 12 14.10 4.49 -10.70
C ALA A 12 15.52 5.01 -10.99
N SER A 13 16.38 4.19 -11.58
CA SER A 13 17.75 4.58 -11.97
C SER A 13 17.77 5.68 -13.03
N LYS A 14 16.90 5.59 -14.04
CA LYS A 14 16.80 6.58 -15.13
C LYS A 14 16.27 7.92 -14.60
N ILE A 15 15.28 7.88 -13.72
CA ILE A 15 14.73 9.08 -13.06
C ILE A 15 15.82 9.76 -12.21
N ARG A 16 16.56 9.02 -11.39
CA ARG A 16 17.69 9.57 -10.60
C ARG A 16 18.79 10.16 -11.48
N LYS A 17 19.06 9.57 -12.65
CA LYS A 17 20.03 10.14 -13.61
C LYS A 17 19.55 11.52 -14.08
N ARG A 18 18.29 11.63 -14.52
CA ARG A 18 17.72 12.91 -14.99
C ARG A 18 17.69 13.97 -13.90
N ILE A 19 17.32 13.63 -12.67
CA ILE A 19 17.38 14.58 -11.53
C ILE A 19 18.79 15.13 -11.36
N ARG A 20 19.82 14.27 -11.36
CA ARG A 20 21.22 14.71 -11.25
C ARG A 20 21.64 15.59 -12.43
N ASP A 21 21.22 15.25 -13.65
CA ASP A 21 21.54 16.03 -14.84
C ASP A 21 20.88 17.42 -14.81
N LEU A 22 19.63 17.52 -14.36
CA LEU A 22 18.92 18.81 -14.18
C LEU A 22 19.52 19.65 -13.05
N GLN A 23 19.88 19.03 -11.92
CA GLN A 23 20.57 19.71 -10.82
C GLN A 23 21.93 20.26 -11.28
N ARG A 24 22.68 19.51 -12.11
CA ARG A 24 23.93 19.99 -12.71
C ARG A 24 23.69 21.14 -13.67
N LEU A 25 22.61 21.09 -14.46
CA LEU A 25 22.24 22.17 -15.39
C LEU A 25 21.90 23.46 -14.65
N LEU A 26 21.16 23.40 -13.54
CA LEU A 26 20.82 24.57 -12.71
C LEU A 26 22.04 25.23 -12.05
N ARG A 27 23.09 24.45 -11.75
CA ARG A 27 24.34 24.97 -11.18
C ARG A 27 25.22 25.71 -12.19
N LYS A 28 24.96 25.57 -13.50
CA LYS A 28 25.81 26.18 -14.53
C LYS A 28 25.55 27.70 -14.62
N PRO A 29 26.58 28.57 -14.57
CA PRO A 29 26.41 30.00 -14.80
C PRO A 29 26.01 30.27 -16.27
N GLY A 30 25.21 31.31 -16.50
CA GLY A 30 24.80 31.73 -17.85
C GLY A 30 23.50 31.11 -18.40
N LEU A 31 22.69 30.47 -17.55
CA LEU A 31 21.36 29.96 -17.96
C LEU A 31 20.32 31.09 -17.99
N SER A 32 19.56 31.21 -19.08
CA SER A 32 18.49 32.21 -19.20
C SER A 32 17.38 31.97 -18.17
N ALA A 33 16.73 33.05 -17.72
CA ALA A 33 15.68 32.99 -16.69
C ALA A 33 14.55 32.00 -17.06
N THR A 34 14.07 32.02 -18.31
CA THR A 34 13.04 31.09 -18.81
C THR A 34 13.48 29.63 -18.69
N LYS A 35 14.72 29.32 -19.08
CA LYS A 35 15.24 27.95 -19.02
C LYS A 35 15.46 27.48 -17.58
N LYS A 36 15.78 28.39 -16.64
CA LYS A 36 15.86 28.06 -15.22
C LYS A 36 14.51 27.59 -14.69
N VAL A 37 13.46 28.37 -14.94
CA VAL A 37 12.09 28.05 -14.50
C VAL A 37 11.60 26.73 -15.09
N GLU A 38 11.84 26.49 -16.38
CA GLU A 38 11.49 25.21 -17.03
C GLU A 38 12.23 24.02 -16.40
N THR A 39 13.53 24.20 -16.11
CA THR A 39 14.38 23.16 -15.52
C THR A 39 13.96 22.86 -14.08
N GLU A 40 13.59 23.87 -13.29
CA GLU A 40 13.06 23.72 -11.93
C GLU A 40 11.71 22.99 -11.92
N ARG A 41 10.79 23.36 -12.81
CA ARG A 41 9.51 22.66 -12.96
C ARG A 41 9.70 21.18 -13.34
N ALA A 42 10.61 20.92 -14.29
CA ALA A 42 10.94 19.57 -14.68
C ALA A 42 11.57 18.76 -13.53
N LEU A 43 12.47 19.38 -12.76
CA LEU A 43 13.09 18.77 -11.59
C LEU A 43 12.03 18.37 -10.55
N ALA A 44 11.11 19.27 -10.22
CA ALA A 44 10.01 18.98 -9.30
C ALA A 44 9.13 17.81 -9.79
N SER A 45 8.82 17.76 -11.10
CA SER A 45 8.07 16.65 -11.68
C SER A 45 8.81 15.31 -11.54
N PHE A 46 10.12 15.28 -11.82
CA PHE A 46 10.90 14.05 -11.70
C PHE A 46 11.09 13.59 -10.25
N GLU A 47 11.13 14.52 -9.29
CA GLU A 47 11.17 14.20 -7.87
C GLU A 47 9.88 13.51 -7.40
N GLN A 48 8.72 14.04 -7.80
CA GLN A 48 7.42 13.40 -7.53
C GLN A 48 7.34 12.00 -8.15
N ASP A 49 7.80 11.84 -9.39
CA ASP A 49 7.81 10.53 -10.04
C ASP A 49 8.76 9.55 -9.37
N LEU A 50 9.90 10.03 -8.84
CA LEU A 50 10.81 9.20 -8.07
C LEU A 50 10.16 8.70 -6.78
N GLU A 51 9.39 9.54 -6.08
CA GLU A 51 8.64 9.15 -4.89
C GLU A 51 7.58 8.09 -5.20
N LYS A 52 6.79 8.28 -6.25
CA LYS A 52 5.80 7.28 -6.71
C LYS A 52 6.46 5.93 -7.04
N VAL A 53 7.62 5.94 -7.67
CA VAL A 53 8.35 4.70 -7.96
C VAL A 53 8.91 4.06 -6.69
N LYS A 54 9.38 4.86 -5.72
CA LYS A 54 9.84 4.35 -4.43
C LYS A 54 8.69 3.69 -3.66
N THR A 55 7.53 4.33 -3.54
CA THR A 55 6.36 3.76 -2.85
C THR A 55 5.91 2.46 -3.52
N ARG A 56 5.75 2.45 -4.85
CA ARG A 56 5.41 1.24 -5.61
C ARG A 56 6.41 0.11 -5.40
N ASN A 57 7.70 0.41 -5.29
CA ASN A 57 8.72 -0.61 -5.03
C ASN A 57 8.63 -1.17 -3.62
N VAL A 58 8.34 -0.34 -2.62
CA VAL A 58 8.11 -0.78 -1.23
C VAL A 58 6.86 -1.66 -1.18
N GLU A 59 5.76 -1.23 -1.79
CA GLU A 59 4.53 -2.00 -1.88
C GLU A 59 4.76 -3.36 -2.55
N LYS A 60 5.47 -3.39 -3.67
CA LYS A 60 5.82 -4.65 -4.36
C LYS A 60 6.62 -5.59 -3.46
N LYS A 61 7.63 -5.06 -2.76
CA LYS A 61 8.46 -5.85 -1.83
C LYS A 61 7.64 -6.38 -0.66
N ASN A 62 6.81 -5.54 -0.05
CA ASN A 62 5.93 -5.95 1.05
C ASN A 62 4.89 -6.96 0.60
N ALA A 63 4.28 -6.76 -0.57
CA ALA A 63 3.34 -7.69 -1.15
C ALA A 63 3.98 -9.08 -1.32
N GLN A 64 5.19 -9.16 -1.87
CA GLN A 64 5.91 -10.43 -2.02
C GLN A 64 6.31 -11.04 -0.66
N LYS A 65 6.90 -10.23 0.23
CA LYS A 65 7.41 -10.67 1.54
C LYS A 65 6.30 -11.23 2.43
N TYR A 66 5.16 -10.54 2.49
CA TYR A 66 4.05 -10.88 3.37
C TYR A 66 2.92 -11.64 2.67
N HIS A 67 3.06 -11.96 1.37
CA HIS A 67 2.04 -12.68 0.61
C HIS A 67 1.56 -13.94 1.34
N MET A 68 2.50 -14.79 1.72
CA MET A 68 2.19 -16.07 2.36
C MET A 68 1.67 -15.90 3.78
N VAL A 69 2.28 -15.01 4.57
CA VAL A 69 1.84 -14.73 5.95
C VAL A 69 0.40 -14.22 5.96
N ARG A 70 0.09 -13.23 5.11
CA ARG A 70 -1.28 -12.70 4.94
C ARG A 70 -2.25 -13.76 4.42
N PHE A 71 -1.81 -14.65 3.53
CA PHE A 71 -2.64 -15.74 3.05
C PHE A 71 -3.04 -16.71 4.18
N PHE A 72 -2.09 -17.12 5.02
CA PHE A 72 -2.37 -17.98 6.16
C PHE A 72 -3.24 -17.29 7.22
N ASP A 73 -2.92 -16.03 7.55
CA ASP A 73 -3.72 -15.23 8.48
C ASP A 73 -5.14 -15.04 7.95
N LYS A 74 -5.31 -14.75 6.66
CA LYS A 74 -6.63 -14.65 6.01
C LYS A 74 -7.40 -15.97 6.12
N LYS A 75 -6.76 -17.10 5.86
CA LYS A 75 -7.38 -18.43 5.97
C LYS A 75 -7.78 -18.74 7.42
N LYS A 76 -6.98 -18.31 8.40
CA LYS A 76 -7.30 -18.48 9.83
C LYS A 76 -8.42 -17.54 10.28
N ALA A 77 -8.39 -16.27 9.88
CA ALA A 77 -9.45 -15.30 10.12
C ALA A 77 -10.80 -15.76 9.53
N ILE A 78 -10.81 -16.32 8.30
CA ILE A 78 -12.03 -16.87 7.70
C ILE A 78 -12.57 -18.08 8.49
N ARG A 79 -11.69 -18.95 9.02
CA ARG A 79 -12.12 -20.08 9.85
C ARG A 79 -12.73 -19.60 11.16
N ARG A 80 -12.09 -18.63 11.82
CA ARG A 80 -12.64 -17.98 13.02
C ARG A 80 -13.96 -17.29 12.73
N LEU A 81 -14.06 -16.54 11.63
CA LEU A 81 -15.30 -15.88 11.21
C LEU A 81 -16.48 -16.86 11.03
N LYS A 82 -16.21 -18.11 10.62
CA LYS A 82 -17.24 -19.15 10.50
C LYS A 82 -17.65 -19.76 11.84
N HIS A 83 -16.77 -19.74 12.84
CA HIS A 83 -16.96 -20.41 14.13
C HIS A 83 -17.40 -19.42 15.22
N ASP A 84 -16.64 -18.33 15.37
CA ASP A 84 -16.81 -17.28 16.39
C ASP A 84 -17.70 -16.13 15.88
N GLY A 85 -18.08 -16.14 14.59
CA GLY A 85 -18.99 -15.16 14.00
C GLY A 85 -18.44 -13.73 14.07
N GLN A 86 -19.24 -12.81 14.61
CA GLN A 86 -18.97 -11.37 14.63
C GLN A 86 -17.70 -10.99 15.40
N GLU A 87 -17.30 -11.77 16.40
CA GLU A 87 -16.14 -11.49 17.24
C GLU A 87 -14.82 -11.57 16.44
N ALA A 88 -14.79 -12.39 15.39
CA ALA A 88 -13.64 -12.55 14.51
C ALA A 88 -13.67 -11.61 13.28
N LEU A 89 -14.63 -10.68 13.21
CA LEU A 89 -14.76 -9.74 12.10
C LEU A 89 -13.57 -8.76 12.02
N ALA A 90 -13.06 -8.34 13.17
CA ALA A 90 -11.88 -7.47 13.27
C ALA A 90 -10.63 -8.12 12.63
N ASP A 91 -10.42 -9.41 12.87
CA ASP A 91 -9.31 -10.17 12.26
C ASP A 91 -9.41 -10.17 10.73
N TRP A 92 -10.62 -10.36 10.19
CA TRP A 92 -10.83 -10.35 8.75
C TRP A 92 -10.60 -8.96 8.12
N TYR A 93 -11.12 -7.91 8.75
CA TYR A 93 -10.89 -6.53 8.30
C TYR A 93 -9.40 -6.20 8.34
N TYR A 94 -8.72 -6.54 9.44
CA TYR A 94 -7.29 -6.31 9.57
C TYR A 94 -6.52 -6.89 8.39
N VAL A 95 -6.68 -8.18 8.09
CA VAL A 95 -5.90 -8.82 7.01
C VAL A 95 -6.23 -8.26 5.63
N THR A 96 -7.47 -7.83 5.40
CA THR A 96 -7.96 -7.42 4.07
C THR A 96 -7.70 -5.95 3.76
N THR A 97 -7.90 -5.06 4.73
CA THR A 97 -7.76 -3.61 4.52
C THR A 97 -6.37 -3.09 4.87
N PHE A 98 -5.49 -3.91 5.48
CA PHE A 98 -4.15 -3.50 5.87
C PHE A 98 -3.38 -2.86 4.69
N PRO A 99 -2.83 -1.64 4.87
CA PRO A 99 -2.06 -0.95 3.84
C PRO A 99 -0.84 -1.75 3.38
N ILE A 100 -0.67 -1.93 2.07
CA ILE A 100 0.45 -2.69 1.50
C ILE A 100 1.79 -1.92 1.68
N SER A 101 1.71 -0.60 1.85
CA SER A 101 2.84 0.28 2.12
C SER A 101 3.50 0.00 3.49
N GLU A 102 2.72 -0.46 4.47
CA GLU A 102 3.19 -0.67 5.83
C GLU A 102 3.73 -2.08 6.07
N LYS A 103 4.50 -2.23 7.15
CA LYS A 103 5.01 -3.52 7.59
C LYS A 103 3.88 -4.32 8.22
N TYR A 104 3.46 -5.40 7.57
CA TYR A 104 2.43 -6.28 8.11
C TYR A 104 2.88 -6.92 9.43
N SER A 105 2.05 -6.80 10.46
CA SER A 105 2.20 -7.51 11.73
C SER A 105 1.26 -8.72 11.73
N ALA A 106 1.82 -9.93 11.85
CA ALA A 106 1.05 -11.17 11.82
C ALA A 106 0.12 -11.26 13.04
N LEU A 107 -1.14 -11.62 12.82
CA LEU A 107 -2.13 -11.70 13.90
C LEU A 107 -1.87 -12.88 14.83
N TYR A 108 -1.42 -13.99 14.26
CA TYR A 108 -1.38 -15.28 14.95
C TYR A 108 0.04 -15.84 15.14
N ALA A 109 1.07 -15.03 14.90
CA ALA A 109 2.45 -15.42 15.18
C ALA A 109 2.83 -15.03 16.61
N GLU A 110 3.47 -15.95 17.33
CA GLU A 110 3.98 -15.68 18.68
C GLU A 110 5.08 -14.59 18.61
N GLY A 111 4.97 -13.59 19.49
CA GLY A 111 5.89 -12.44 19.53
C GLY A 111 5.63 -11.33 18.50
N ALA A 112 4.65 -11.47 17.61
CA ALA A 112 4.20 -10.37 16.76
C ALA A 112 3.19 -9.49 17.51
N ALA A 113 3.22 -8.18 17.25
CA ALA A 113 2.26 -7.27 17.87
C ALA A 113 0.81 -7.63 17.51
N GLY A 114 0.56 -8.27 16.35
CA GLY A 114 -0.75 -8.82 15.95
C GLY A 114 -1.94 -7.94 16.31
N HIS A 115 -2.67 -8.35 17.35
CA HIS A 115 -3.85 -7.69 17.90
C HIS A 115 -3.55 -6.35 18.63
N GLY A 116 -2.33 -6.16 19.10
CA GLY A 116 -1.81 -4.91 19.66
C GLY A 116 -1.26 -3.92 18.62
N HIS A 117 -1.36 -4.21 17.32
CA HIS A 117 -0.97 -3.25 16.30
C HIS A 117 -1.93 -2.06 16.27
N ALA A 118 -1.43 -0.83 16.13
CA ALA A 118 -2.25 0.38 16.12
C ALA A 118 -3.38 0.34 15.08
N TYR A 119 -3.12 -0.26 13.91
CA TYR A 119 -4.14 -0.46 12.87
C TYR A 119 -5.28 -1.39 13.32
N TYR A 120 -4.98 -2.43 14.12
CA TYR A 120 -6.01 -3.32 14.65
C TYR A 120 -6.90 -2.59 15.65
N GLN A 121 -6.29 -1.80 16.54
CA GLN A 121 -7.01 -0.95 17.49
C GLN A 121 -7.90 0.08 16.80
N ALA A 122 -7.43 0.69 15.71
CA ALA A 122 -8.24 1.58 14.89
C ALA A 122 -9.44 0.88 14.25
N ILE A 123 -9.31 -0.40 13.84
CA ILE A 123 -10.43 -1.19 13.33
C ILE A 123 -11.44 -1.48 14.45
N LEU A 124 -10.98 -1.84 15.64
CA LEU A 124 -11.86 -2.05 16.79
C LEU A 124 -12.67 -0.78 17.09
N ALA A 125 -12.00 0.37 17.17
CA ALA A 125 -12.66 1.66 17.40
C ALA A 125 -13.71 1.99 16.33
N ARG A 126 -13.44 1.68 15.05
CA ARG A 126 -14.41 1.89 13.94
C ARG A 126 -15.60 0.93 13.99
N ILE A 127 -15.37 -0.27 14.48
CA ILE A 127 -16.43 -1.25 14.70
C ILE A 127 -17.30 -0.81 15.89
N GLU A 128 -16.69 -0.25 16.94
CA GLU A 128 -17.38 0.30 18.10
C GLU A 128 -18.17 1.57 17.77
N SER A 129 -17.62 2.45 16.92
CA SER A 129 -18.32 3.65 16.44
C SER A 129 -19.46 3.36 15.46
N GLY A 130 -19.62 2.10 15.03
CA GLY A 130 -20.63 1.68 14.07
C GLY A 130 -20.34 2.06 12.62
N GLU A 131 -19.16 2.63 12.33
CA GLU A 131 -18.71 2.90 10.95
C GLU A 131 -18.52 1.60 10.15
N LEU A 132 -18.06 0.54 10.83
CA LEU A 132 -17.95 -0.81 10.25
C LEU A 132 -19.10 -1.67 10.77
N GLU A 133 -19.96 -2.12 9.86
CA GLU A 133 -21.13 -2.93 10.19
C GLU A 133 -20.73 -4.24 10.89
N LYS A 134 -21.06 -4.34 12.17
CA LYS A 134 -20.93 -5.55 12.99
C LYS A 134 -22.18 -6.46 12.85
N SER A 135 -22.77 -6.53 11.66
CA SER A 135 -24.03 -7.27 11.43
C SER A 135 -23.77 -8.74 11.04
N PRO A 136 -24.61 -9.70 11.50
CA PRO A 136 -24.56 -11.08 11.01
C PRO A 136 -24.70 -11.15 9.48
N GLU A 137 -25.42 -10.20 8.88
CA GLU A 137 -25.59 -10.09 7.43
C GLU A 137 -24.29 -9.71 6.71
N ALA A 138 -23.49 -8.81 7.30
CA ALA A 138 -22.18 -8.44 6.77
C ALA A 138 -21.25 -9.66 6.75
N VAL A 139 -21.25 -10.45 7.83
CA VAL A 139 -20.53 -11.72 7.91
C VAL A 139 -21.02 -12.69 6.82
N ALA A 140 -22.33 -12.86 6.66
CA ALA A 140 -22.92 -13.73 5.65
C ALA A 140 -22.57 -13.29 4.22
N LYS A 141 -22.59 -11.98 3.94
CA LYS A 141 -22.20 -11.38 2.65
C LYS A 141 -20.72 -11.64 2.34
N ILE A 142 -19.84 -11.46 3.34
CA ILE A 142 -18.41 -11.77 3.24
C ILE A 142 -18.21 -13.27 2.96
N LEU A 143 -18.85 -14.15 3.73
CA LEU A 143 -18.72 -15.59 3.58
C LEU A 143 -19.25 -16.09 2.23
N ASN A 144 -20.35 -15.52 1.72
CA ASN A 144 -20.88 -15.84 0.41
C ASN A 144 -19.97 -15.37 -0.74
N LYS A 145 -19.30 -14.22 -0.59
CA LYS A 145 -18.29 -13.73 -1.54
C LYS A 145 -17.03 -14.61 -1.61
N ILE A 146 -16.74 -15.34 -0.52
CA ILE A 146 -15.57 -16.22 -0.41
C ILE A 146 -15.87 -17.64 -0.93
N LYS A 147 -17.14 -18.07 -1.00
CA LYS A 147 -17.49 -19.37 -1.55
C LYS A 147 -17.02 -19.45 -3.02
N PRO A 148 -16.29 -20.52 -3.42
CA PRO A 148 -16.00 -20.72 -4.83
C PRO A 148 -17.33 -20.80 -5.59
N LYS A 149 -17.45 -20.09 -6.72
CA LYS A 149 -18.55 -20.32 -7.67
C LYS A 149 -18.54 -21.82 -7.95
N LYS A 150 -19.59 -22.54 -7.55
CA LYS A 150 -19.75 -23.95 -7.89
C LYS A 150 -19.60 -24.02 -9.41
N ALA A 151 -18.61 -24.79 -9.88
CA ALA A 151 -18.53 -25.14 -11.30
C ALA A 151 -19.76 -26.01 -11.58
N SER A 152 -20.74 -25.42 -12.25
CA SER A 152 -21.86 -26.09 -12.91
C SER A 152 -21.35 -26.73 -14.20
#